data_AF-A0A0Q3Q3L7-F1
#
_entry.id   AF-A0A0Q3Q3L7-F1
#
_cell.length_a   1.000
_cell.length_b   1.000
_cell.length_c   1.000
_cell.angle_alpha   90.00
_cell.angle_beta   90.00
_cell.angle_gamma   90.00
#
_symmetry.space_group_name_H-M   'P 1'
#
loop_
_entity.id
_entity.type
_entity.pdbx_description
1 polymer ?
#
loop_
_entity_poly.entity_id
_entity_poly.type
_entity_poly.pdbx_seq_one_letter_code
_entity_poly.pdbx_strand_id
1 'polypeptide(L)'
;MKYKNRVRSRISNLKDSKNPELKKNVLCGAITPEQIAVMTSEVRKLEEQEMASNELKEIRKAMTKEAIREHQMAKTGGTQTDLFTCGKCKKKNCTYTQEMASNELKEIRKAMTKEAIREHQMAKTGGTQTDLFTCGKCKKKNCTYTQVQTRSSDEPMTTFVVCNECGNRWKFC
;
A
#
# COMPACT_ATOMS: atom_id res chain seq x y z
N MET A 1 16.39 21.91 1.39
CA MET A 1 16.15 20.47 1.15
C MET A 1 14.95 20.15 0.24
N LYS A 2 13.81 20.88 0.30
CA LYS A 2 12.59 20.55 -0.49
C LYS A 2 12.78 20.59 -2.02
N TYR A 3 13.56 21.53 -2.55
CA TYR A 3 13.83 21.67 -3.99
C TYR A 3 14.57 20.46 -4.59
N LYS A 4 15.72 20.08 -4.02
CA LYS A 4 16.52 18.92 -4.48
C LYS A 4 15.74 17.61 -4.43
N ASN A 5 14.85 17.45 -3.45
CA ASN A 5 13.98 16.27 -3.34
C ASN A 5 12.94 16.24 -4.46
N ARG A 6 12.39 17.40 -4.83
CA ARG A 6 11.43 17.52 -5.93
C ARG A 6 12.09 17.16 -7.27
N VAL A 7 13.30 17.66 -7.52
CA VAL A 7 14.09 17.34 -8.72
C VAL A 7 14.40 15.85 -8.81
N ARG A 8 14.91 15.23 -7.73
CA ARG A 8 15.18 13.78 -7.71
C ARG A 8 13.93 12.94 -7.96
N SER A 9 12.79 13.33 -7.41
CA SER A 9 11.51 12.67 -7.69
C SER A 9 11.12 12.76 -9.16
N ARG A 10 11.30 13.92 -9.81
CA ARG A 10 11.01 14.06 -11.26
C ARG A 10 11.93 13.21 -12.12
N ILE A 11 13.22 13.21 -11.82
CA ILE A 11 14.20 12.39 -12.54
C ILE A 11 13.86 10.91 -12.41
N SER A 12 13.49 10.44 -11.21
CA SER A 12 13.09 9.05 -10.99
C SER A 12 11.84 8.68 -11.80
N ASN A 13 10.85 9.57 -11.90
CA ASN A 13 9.62 9.29 -12.65
C ASN A 13 9.88 9.26 -14.16
N LEU A 14 10.70 10.17 -14.69
CA LEU A 14 11.05 10.21 -16.12
C LEU A 14 11.99 9.07 -16.56
N LYS A 15 12.66 8.43 -15.59
CA LYS A 15 13.52 7.25 -15.80
C LYS A 15 12.79 5.93 -15.54
N ASP A 16 11.52 5.95 -15.15
CA ASP A 16 10.79 4.72 -14.86
C ASP A 16 10.58 3.90 -16.13
N SER A 17 11.14 2.69 -16.16
CA SER A 17 11.03 1.78 -17.30
C SER A 17 9.62 1.21 -17.49
N LYS A 18 8.80 1.28 -16.45
CA LYS A 18 7.40 0.82 -16.50
C LYS A 18 6.48 1.85 -17.18
N ASN A 19 6.91 3.11 -17.26
CA ASN A 19 6.17 4.20 -17.89
C ASN A 19 7.04 4.97 -18.90
N PRO A 20 7.33 4.37 -20.06
CA PRO A 20 8.07 5.05 -21.11
C PRO A 20 7.26 6.20 -21.75
N GLU A 21 5.93 6.15 -21.65
CA GLU A 21 5.03 7.09 -22.34
C GLU A 21 5.06 8.47 -21.70
N LEU A 22 5.23 8.57 -20.38
CA LEU A 22 5.44 9.84 -19.69
C LEU A 22 6.63 10.59 -20.29
N LYS A 23 7.75 9.90 -20.54
CA LYS A 23 8.93 10.53 -21.15
C LYS A 23 8.63 10.99 -22.58
N LYS A 24 7.92 10.19 -23.37
CA LYS A 24 7.57 10.55 -24.75
C LYS A 24 6.62 11.75 -24.80
N ASN A 25 5.61 11.78 -23.93
CA ASN A 25 4.61 12.86 -23.88
C ASN A 25 5.20 14.20 -23.44
N VAL A 26 6.22 14.17 -22.59
CA VAL A 26 6.99 15.35 -22.23
C VAL A 26 7.88 15.82 -23.39
N LEU A 27 8.52 14.88 -24.10
CA LEU A 27 9.38 15.21 -25.25
C LEU A 27 8.59 15.71 -26.46
N CYS A 28 7.38 15.19 -26.70
CA CYS A 28 6.52 15.63 -27.78
C CYS A 28 5.72 16.91 -27.44
N GLY A 29 5.85 17.42 -26.21
CA GLY A 29 5.18 18.64 -25.77
C GLY A 29 3.70 18.48 -25.37
N ALA A 30 3.17 17.26 -25.38
CA ALA A 30 1.82 16.96 -24.90
C ALA A 30 1.66 17.26 -23.39
N ILE A 31 2.76 17.16 -22.63
CA ILE A 31 2.83 17.59 -21.23
C ILE A 31 3.84 18.72 -21.10
N THR A 32 3.38 19.87 -20.63
CA THR A 32 4.22 21.05 -20.45
C THR A 32 5.14 20.93 -19.21
N PRO A 33 6.30 21.61 -19.20
CA PRO A 33 7.20 21.64 -18.06
C PRO A 33 6.53 22.15 -16.76
N GLU A 34 5.59 23.09 -16.88
CA GLU A 34 4.82 23.62 -15.75
C GLU A 34 3.89 22.57 -15.15
N GLN A 35 3.18 21.80 -15.99
CA GLN A 35 2.35 20.69 -15.53
C GLN A 35 3.19 19.65 -14.77
N ILE A 36 4.36 19.25 -15.30
CA ILE A 36 5.27 18.33 -14.63
C ILE A 36 5.74 18.89 -13.28
N ALA A 37 6.06 20.18 -13.21
CA ALA A 37 6.55 20.82 -12.00
C ALA A 37 5.50 20.76 -10.87
N VAL A 38 4.23 21.02 -11.19
CA VAL A 38 3.13 21.11 -10.21
C VAL A 38 2.58 19.74 -9.81
N MET A 39 2.46 18.79 -10.75
CA MET A 39 1.81 17.50 -10.48
C MET A 39 2.42 16.72 -9.31
N THR A 40 1.59 16.20 -8.41
CA THR A 40 2.03 15.36 -7.28
C THR A 40 2.42 13.96 -7.76
N SER A 41 3.20 13.24 -6.95
CA SER A 41 3.60 11.84 -7.23
C SER A 41 2.42 10.87 -7.31
N GLU A 42 1.30 11.22 -6.69
CA GLU A 42 0.07 10.44 -6.68
C GLU A 42 -0.69 10.57 -8.00
N VAL A 43 -0.79 11.78 -8.56
CA VAL A 43 -1.51 12.05 -9.83
C VAL A 43 -0.82 11.39 -11.03
N ARG A 44 0.52 11.23 -11.02
CA ARG A 44 1.26 10.60 -12.14
C ARG A 44 1.07 9.08 -12.27
N LYS A 45 0.89 8.36 -11.17
CA LYS A 45 0.52 6.93 -11.24
C LYS A 45 -0.93 6.74 -11.67
N LEU A 46 -1.77 7.73 -11.38
CA LEU A 46 -3.17 7.73 -11.75
C LEU A 46 -3.34 8.04 -13.25
N GLU A 47 -2.57 8.97 -13.81
CA GLU A 47 -2.68 9.38 -15.22
C GLU A 47 -2.28 8.30 -16.25
N GLU A 48 -1.35 7.41 -15.91
CA GLU A 48 -1.01 6.26 -16.77
C GLU A 48 -2.17 5.25 -16.89
N GLN A 49 -3.06 5.23 -15.90
CA GLN A 49 -4.31 4.47 -15.94
C GLN A 49 -5.51 5.33 -16.38
N GLU A 50 -5.36 6.65 -16.52
CA GLU A 50 -6.44 7.60 -16.78
C GLU A 50 -6.77 7.71 -18.27
N MET A 51 -5.89 7.20 -19.16
CA MET A 51 -6.25 6.93 -20.55
C MET A 51 -7.15 5.69 -20.72
N ALA A 52 -7.43 4.94 -19.65
CA ALA A 52 -8.46 3.90 -19.63
C ALA A 52 -9.76 4.44 -18.99
N SER A 53 -10.47 5.30 -19.74
CA SER A 53 -11.84 5.80 -19.53
C SER A 53 -12.14 6.46 -18.17
N ASN A 54 -12.76 7.65 -18.22
CA ASN A 54 -13.34 8.36 -17.05
C ASN A 54 -14.17 7.45 -16.12
N GLU A 55 -14.72 6.38 -16.68
CA GLU A 55 -15.46 5.33 -15.99
C GLU A 55 -14.63 4.59 -14.93
N LEU A 56 -13.36 4.31 -15.19
CA LEU A 56 -12.48 3.62 -14.23
C LEU A 56 -12.07 4.52 -13.05
N LYS A 57 -12.03 5.85 -13.29
CA LYS A 57 -11.85 6.86 -12.24
C LYS A 57 -13.06 6.93 -11.32
N GLU A 58 -14.27 6.88 -11.89
CA GLU A 58 -15.50 6.80 -11.11
C GLU A 58 -15.61 5.46 -10.36
N ILE A 59 -15.22 4.34 -10.97
CA ILE A 59 -15.17 3.02 -10.30
C ILE A 59 -14.18 3.02 -9.12
N ARG A 60 -12.96 3.56 -9.26
CA ARG A 60 -12.01 3.63 -8.13
C ARG A 60 -12.48 4.54 -7.01
N LYS A 61 -13.06 5.69 -7.35
CA LYS A 61 -13.68 6.60 -6.36
C LYS A 61 -14.87 5.92 -5.67
N ALA A 62 -15.67 5.16 -6.40
CA ALA A 62 -16.78 4.39 -5.85
C ALA A 62 -16.24 3.30 -4.91
N MET A 63 -15.27 2.49 -5.34
CA MET A 63 -14.68 1.42 -4.53
C MET A 63 -13.99 1.95 -3.26
N THR A 64 -13.28 3.08 -3.31
CA THR A 64 -12.70 3.69 -2.10
C THR A 64 -13.77 4.27 -1.18
N LYS A 65 -14.81 4.92 -1.72
CA LYS A 65 -15.95 5.39 -0.92
C LYS A 65 -16.72 4.22 -0.31
N GLU A 66 -16.87 3.11 -1.03
CA GLU A 66 -17.52 1.90 -0.55
C GLU A 66 -16.69 1.19 0.50
N ALA A 67 -15.38 1.05 0.32
CA ALA A 67 -14.50 0.50 1.35
C ALA A 67 -14.50 1.36 2.62
N ILE A 68 -14.49 2.69 2.48
CA ILE A 68 -14.64 3.61 3.63
C ILE A 68 -16.02 3.45 4.26
N ARG A 69 -17.08 3.32 3.46
CA ARG A 69 -18.46 3.13 3.94
C ARG A 69 -18.61 1.78 4.65
N GLU A 70 -18.07 0.70 4.10
CA GLU A 70 -18.07 -0.64 4.68
C GLU A 70 -17.29 -0.65 6.00
N HIS A 71 -16.15 0.04 6.05
CA HIS A 71 -15.40 0.23 7.28
C HIS A 71 -16.17 1.08 8.31
N GLN A 72 -17.00 2.03 7.86
CA GLN A 72 -17.95 2.79 8.69
C GLN A 72 -19.24 2.01 9.01
N MET A 73 -19.55 0.92 8.29
CA MET A 73 -20.74 0.06 8.45
C MET A 73 -20.55 -1.06 9.48
N ALA A 74 -19.56 -0.92 10.38
CA ALA A 74 -19.65 -1.55 11.71
C ALA A 74 -20.79 -0.96 12.58
N LYS A 75 -21.92 -0.59 11.96
CA LYS A 75 -23.19 -0.26 12.60
C LYS A 75 -24.21 -1.34 12.24
N THR A 76 -24.07 -2.44 12.96
CA THR A 76 -25.16 -3.17 13.63
C THR A 76 -26.59 -2.83 13.17
N GLY A 77 -27.01 -3.43 12.06
CA GLY A 77 -28.43 -3.67 11.81
C GLY A 77 -28.92 -4.72 12.80
N GLY A 78 -29.45 -4.27 13.95
CA GLY A 78 -30.06 -5.17 14.92
C GLY A 78 -31.25 -5.90 14.31
N THR A 79 -31.37 -7.20 14.56
CA THR A 79 -32.56 -7.97 14.18
C THR A 79 -33.74 -7.56 15.06
N GLN A 80 -34.90 -7.34 14.44
CA GLN A 80 -36.14 -7.12 15.20
C GLN A 80 -36.57 -8.46 15.82
N THR A 81 -36.79 -8.49 17.13
CA THR A 81 -37.28 -9.67 17.83
C THR A 81 -38.37 -9.26 18.80
N ASP A 82 -39.51 -9.93 18.75
CA ASP A 82 -40.66 -9.69 19.65
C ASP A 82 -40.54 -10.48 20.97
N LEU A 83 -39.42 -11.18 21.17
CA LEU A 83 -39.26 -12.18 22.21
C LEU A 83 -39.09 -11.58 23.62
N PHE A 84 -38.79 -10.27 23.71
CA PHE A 84 -38.58 -9.60 24.99
C PHE A 84 -39.10 -8.15 24.99
N THR A 85 -39.72 -7.73 26.10
CA THR A 85 -40.12 -6.34 26.35
C THR A 85 -38.94 -5.54 26.88
N CYS A 86 -38.55 -4.47 26.18
CA CYS A 86 -37.42 -3.63 26.62
C CYS A 86 -37.76 -2.83 27.89
N GLY A 87 -36.94 -2.98 28.94
CA GLY A 87 -37.17 -2.33 30.23
C GLY A 87 -37.10 -0.79 30.24
N LYS A 88 -36.46 -0.18 29.22
CA LYS A 88 -36.40 1.30 29.06
C LYS A 88 -37.61 1.87 28.33
N CYS A 89 -38.01 1.25 27.21
CA CYS A 89 -39.06 1.78 26.33
C CYS A 89 -40.44 1.12 26.58
N LYS A 90 -40.50 -0.02 27.29
CA LYS A 90 -41.67 -0.92 27.48
C LYS A 90 -42.37 -1.39 26.20
N LYS A 91 -41.81 -1.10 25.03
CA LYS A 91 -42.32 -1.52 23.71
C LYS A 91 -41.66 -2.85 23.29
N LYS A 92 -42.39 -3.65 22.51
CA LYS A 92 -41.92 -4.93 21.96
C LYS A 92 -41.07 -4.77 20.69
N ASN A 93 -41.11 -3.59 20.05
CA ASN A 93 -40.36 -3.28 18.82
C ASN A 93 -39.20 -2.30 19.09
N CYS A 94 -38.21 -2.72 19.89
CA CYS A 94 -37.00 -1.94 20.14
C CYS A 94 -35.79 -2.68 19.50
N THR A 95 -35.05 -2.00 18.62
CA THR A 95 -33.88 -2.55 17.89
C THR A 95 -32.71 -2.76 18.86
N TYR A 96 -32.30 -4.01 19.08
CA TYR A 96 -31.15 -4.34 19.92
C TYR A 96 -29.92 -4.62 19.04
N THR A 97 -28.82 -3.92 19.27
CA THR A 97 -27.55 -4.19 18.61
C THR A 97 -26.96 -5.48 19.15
N GLN A 98 -26.69 -6.43 18.26
CA GLN A 98 -26.19 -7.78 18.55
C GLN A 98 -24.72 -7.78 19.02
N GLU A 99 -24.39 -6.99 20.03
CA GLU A 99 -23.09 -7.03 20.75
C GLU A 99 -22.95 -8.27 21.66
N MET A 100 -23.93 -9.18 21.60
CA MET A 100 -23.85 -10.53 22.13
C MET A 100 -23.64 -11.57 21.03
N ALA A 101 -22.72 -11.30 20.09
CA ALA A 101 -21.99 -12.40 19.47
C ALA A 101 -21.25 -13.12 20.62
N SER A 102 -21.37 -14.45 20.69
CA SER A 102 -20.63 -15.26 21.69
C SER A 102 -19.15 -14.87 21.70
N ASN A 103 -18.48 -15.06 22.84
CA ASN A 103 -17.05 -14.73 22.96
C ASN A 103 -16.22 -15.33 21.82
N GLU A 104 -16.62 -16.52 21.34
CA GLU A 104 -16.02 -17.22 20.21
C GLU A 104 -16.08 -16.43 18.90
N LEU A 105 -17.23 -15.82 18.55
CA LEU A 105 -17.33 -15.02 17.31
C LEU A 105 -16.53 -13.72 17.41
N LYS A 106 -16.34 -13.17 18.63
CA LYS A 106 -15.48 -11.99 18.85
C LYS A 106 -14.00 -12.35 18.66
N GLU A 107 -13.58 -13.51 19.16
CA GLU A 107 -12.22 -14.05 18.97
C GLU A 107 -11.94 -14.29 17.48
N ILE A 108 -12.87 -14.94 16.75
CA ILE A 108 -12.71 -15.24 15.32
C ILE A 108 -12.57 -13.95 14.50
N ARG A 109 -13.41 -12.92 14.74
CA ARG A 109 -13.28 -11.64 14.02
C ARG A 109 -11.95 -10.94 14.30
N LYS A 110 -11.47 -10.99 15.55
CA LYS A 110 -10.15 -10.43 15.92
C LYS A 110 -9.01 -11.19 15.25
N ALA A 111 -9.11 -12.52 15.16
CA ALA A 111 -8.12 -13.34 14.46
C ALA A 111 -8.10 -13.00 12.96
N MET A 112 -9.26 -13.02 12.30
CA MET A 112 -9.39 -12.73 10.86
C MET A 112 -8.89 -11.32 10.49
N THR A 113 -9.25 -10.30 11.28
CA THR A 113 -8.77 -8.92 11.05
C THR A 113 -7.26 -8.80 11.28
N LYS A 114 -6.70 -9.46 12.29
CA LYS A 114 -5.25 -9.47 12.56
C LYS A 114 -4.48 -10.20 11.46
N GLU A 115 -5.03 -11.27 10.91
CA GLU A 115 -4.44 -12.01 9.78
C GLU A 115 -4.48 -11.19 8.49
N ALA A 116 -5.61 -10.57 8.16
CA ALA A 116 -5.71 -9.67 7.00
C ALA A 116 -4.72 -8.49 7.09
N ILE A 117 -4.57 -7.88 8.27
CA ILE A 117 -3.57 -6.83 8.51
C ILE A 117 -2.15 -7.38 8.33
N ARG A 118 -1.85 -8.58 8.85
CA ARG A 118 -0.52 -9.21 8.70
C ARG A 118 -0.21 -9.49 7.24
N GLU A 119 -1.16 -10.02 6.48
CA GLU A 119 -1.00 -10.31 5.06
C GLU A 119 -0.76 -9.03 4.25
N HIS A 120 -1.52 -7.96 4.50
CA HIS A 120 -1.31 -6.65 3.87
C HIS A 120 0.03 -6.00 4.24
N GLN A 121 0.49 -6.16 5.49
CA GLN A 121 1.79 -5.65 5.92
C GLN A 121 2.96 -6.50 5.40
N MET A 122 2.71 -7.74 5.01
CA MET A 122 3.69 -8.65 4.41
C MET A 122 3.79 -8.50 2.88
N ALA A 123 3.73 -7.27 2.37
CA ALA A 123 4.42 -6.96 1.13
C ALA A 123 5.92 -7.17 1.36
N LYS A 124 6.37 -8.44 1.29
CA LYS A 124 7.79 -8.80 1.30
C LYS A 124 8.42 -7.97 0.19
N THR A 125 9.26 -7.02 0.55
CA THR A 125 10.13 -6.33 -0.39
C THR A 125 10.98 -7.40 -1.05
N GLY A 126 10.54 -7.85 -2.23
CA GLY A 126 11.11 -8.94 -2.99
C GLY A 126 12.49 -8.53 -3.48
N GLY A 127 13.51 -8.86 -2.71
CA GLY A 127 14.83 -9.04 -3.27
C GLY A 127 15.02 -10.51 -3.65
N THR A 128 16.06 -10.77 -4.41
CA THR A 128 16.46 -12.12 -4.82
C THR A 128 17.21 -12.80 -3.67
N GLN A 129 16.78 -14.01 -3.31
CA GLN A 129 17.46 -14.81 -2.28
C GLN A 129 18.78 -15.34 -2.86
N THR A 130 19.87 -15.19 -2.12
CA THR A 130 21.19 -15.71 -2.50
C THR A 130 22.01 -16.18 -1.32
N ASP A 131 22.81 -17.22 -1.58
CA ASP A 131 23.81 -17.74 -0.65
C ASP A 131 25.21 -17.14 -0.85
N LEU A 132 25.32 -16.09 -1.69
CA LEU A 132 26.58 -15.44 -2.03
C LEU A 132 27.18 -14.68 -0.84
N PHE A 133 26.33 -14.24 0.10
CA PHE A 133 26.74 -13.38 1.20
C PHE A 133 26.60 -14.09 2.54
N THR A 134 27.65 -14.02 3.37
CA THR A 134 27.62 -14.55 4.74
C THR A 134 27.36 -13.42 5.72
N CYS A 135 26.33 -13.57 6.57
CA CYS A 135 26.00 -12.54 7.54
C CYS A 135 27.05 -12.44 8.66
N GLY A 136 27.61 -11.25 8.90
CA GLY A 136 28.59 -11.04 9.98
C GLY A 136 28.06 -11.26 11.40
N LYS A 137 26.74 -11.21 11.62
CA LYS A 137 26.12 -11.41 12.95
C LYS A 137 25.80 -12.87 13.23
N CYS A 138 25.03 -13.53 12.36
CA CYS A 138 24.59 -14.92 12.59
C CYS A 138 25.43 -15.96 11.84
N LYS A 139 26.39 -15.54 11.01
CA LYS A 139 27.26 -16.40 10.18
C LYS A 139 26.54 -17.30 9.18
N LYS A 140 25.24 -17.11 8.97
CA LYS A 140 24.44 -17.87 7.99
C LYS A 140 24.42 -17.16 6.64
N LYS A 141 24.16 -17.92 5.58
CA LYS A 141 24.18 -17.46 4.18
C LYS A 141 22.81 -17.06 3.62
N ASN A 142 21.73 -17.29 4.37
CA ASN A 142 20.37 -16.93 3.96
C ASN A 142 20.19 -15.39 3.95
N CYS A 143 20.53 -14.80 2.81
CA CYS A 143 20.51 -13.38 2.57
C CYS A 143 19.67 -13.05 1.32
N THR A 144 19.10 -11.86 1.31
CA THR A 144 18.37 -11.30 0.18
C THR A 144 19.11 -10.06 -0.29
N TYR A 145 19.40 -9.94 -1.58
CA TYR A 145 20.07 -8.76 -2.12
C TYR A 145 19.16 -7.93 -3.04
N THR A 146 19.47 -6.65 -3.17
CA THR A 146 18.80 -5.72 -4.07
C THR A 146 19.81 -4.71 -4.59
N GLN A 147 19.90 -4.59 -5.91
CA GLN A 147 20.80 -3.62 -6.55
C GLN A 147 20.04 -2.33 -6.83
N VAL A 148 20.56 -1.22 -6.32
CA VAL A 148 19.97 0.11 -6.52
C VAL A 148 21.07 1.08 -6.93
N GLN A 149 20.83 1.81 -8.01
CA GLN A 149 21.71 2.91 -8.40
C GLN A 149 21.42 4.11 -7.49
N THR A 150 22.30 4.36 -6.52
CA THR A 150 22.10 5.41 -5.51
C THR A 150 22.76 6.74 -5.87
N ARG A 151 23.66 6.76 -6.86
CA ARG A 151 24.48 7.92 -7.25
C ARG A 151 24.43 8.13 -8.78
N SER A 152 25.24 9.05 -9.29
CA SER A 152 25.28 9.48 -10.71
C SER A 152 25.39 8.30 -11.67
N SER A 153 25.05 8.51 -12.94
CA SER A 153 25.15 7.46 -13.98
C SER A 153 26.55 6.88 -14.15
N ASP A 154 27.60 7.62 -13.74
CA ASP A 154 29.00 7.21 -13.84
C ASP A 154 29.50 6.34 -12.66
N GLU A 155 28.68 6.08 -11.63
CA GLU A 155 29.06 5.23 -10.50
C GLU A 155 28.38 3.85 -10.56
N PRO A 156 29.09 2.78 -10.17
CA PRO A 156 28.54 1.42 -10.22
C PRO A 156 27.34 1.26 -9.28
N MET A 157 26.43 0.34 -9.64
CA MET A 157 25.24 0.06 -8.85
C MET A 157 25.60 -0.39 -7.42
N THR A 158 24.89 0.14 -6.41
CA THR A 158 25.12 -0.27 -5.02
C THR A 158 24.30 -1.51 -4.71
N THR A 159 24.94 -2.55 -4.17
CA THR A 159 24.25 -3.77 -3.76
C THR A 159 23.89 -3.69 -2.28
N PHE A 160 22.60 -3.72 -1.96
CA PHE A 160 22.09 -3.81 -0.60
C PHE A 160 21.82 -5.27 -0.26
N VAL A 161 22.32 -5.74 0.88
CA VAL A 161 22.12 -7.12 1.35
C VAL A 161 21.42 -7.10 2.69
N VAL A 162 20.40 -7.95 2.85
CA VAL A 162 19.61 -8.12 4.07
C VAL A 162 19.66 -9.60 4.46
N CYS A 163 20.11 -9.90 5.68
CA CYS A 163 20.01 -11.24 6.23
C CYS A 163 18.56 -11.53 6.65
N ASN A 164 18.00 -12.64 6.14
CA ASN A 164 16.61 -13.02 6.42
C ASN A 164 16.42 -13.57 7.84
N GLU A 165 17.50 -13.96 8.51
CA GLU A 165 17.43 -14.58 9.82
C GLU A 165 17.56 -13.60 10.99
N CYS A 166 18.53 -12.68 10.91
CA CYS A 166 18.78 -11.71 11.99
C CYS A 166 18.38 -10.28 11.60
N GLY A 167 17.89 -10.07 10.38
CA GLY A 167 17.49 -8.76 9.87
C GLY A 167 18.65 -7.79 9.64
N ASN A 168 19.92 -8.24 9.76
CA ASN A 168 21.08 -7.38 9.55
C ASN A 168 21.12 -6.88 8.10
N ARG A 169 21.38 -5.58 7.91
CA ARG A 169 21.43 -4.95 6.59
C ARG A 169 22.77 -4.29 6.37
N TRP A 170 23.40 -4.53 5.23
CA TRP A 170 24.67 -3.89 4.87
C TRP A 170 24.70 -3.58 3.37
N LYS A 171 25.64 -2.72 2.97
CA LYS A 171 25.86 -2.33 1.58
C LYS A 171 27.20 -2.83 1.09
N PHE A 172 27.25 -3.26 -0.17
CA PHE A 172 28.45 -3.59 -0.90
C PHE A 172 28.57 -2.57 -2.05
N CYS A 173 29.67 -1.83 -2.07
CA CYS A 173 29.98 -0.81 -3.08
C CYS A 173 30.94 -1.38 -4.10
#